data_AF-A0A7C6Y2Q1-F1
#
_entry.id   AF-A0A7C6Y2Q1-F1
#
_cell.length_a   1.000
_cell.length_b   1.000
_cell.length_c   1.000
_cell.angle_alpha   90.00
_cell.angle_beta   90.00
_cell.angle_gamma   90.00
#
_symmetry.space_group_name_H-M   'P 1'
#
loop_
_entity.id
_entity.type
_entity.pdbx_description
1 polymer ?
#
loop_
_entity_poly.entity_id
_entity_poly.type
_entity_poly.pdbx_seq_one_letter_code
_entity_poly.pdbx_strand_id
1 'polypeptide(L)'
;CDVMYSTNSELGFDYLRDHMVLYHKDMVAQRGYPYAIIDEVDSILIDEARTPLIISGPAKQTQNLYQQSDRFVKSLAEDEYELDVEANTVELTPEGIAKAESVFGIENLYDLKHVALLHHINNALKANFTMFKDKEYMVVEGEVLIIDQFTGRVLKGRQFSEGLHQALEAKENVEIKKETVTVATITYQNFFRMYKKLSGMTGTAKTEEEEFIDIYNMSVIEIPTNKPVIREDAKDYFFVTAEDKFNALIEEIKRRHELGQPLLIGTIAVETSEYLSLMLRKNRINHEVLNAKNHEREAEIIAKAGHKGSVTIATNMAGRGTDIKLGPGVVELGGLAVLGSEKHDARRIDNQLRGRAGRQGDPGFSRFYLSAEDELMVRRGGDRFRTIIGTLQKAQDTGEPVTSRMISSLITGAQKRSEGVNSEIRKNVLRYDDVLRVQREIIYAERTMILTKDSVEAEVMKFIESTVEAEADEFIIPHGRNRFEIKDEALLHHFESFMIPKGMLKLEELQKMDEVEIVQHIKDLAIKLLV
;
A
#
# COMPACT_ATOMS: atom_id res chain seq x y z
N CYS A 1 1.44 -29.36 12.81
CA CYS A 1 0.59 -29.12 13.99
C CYS A 1 -0.88 -29.05 13.56
N ASP A 2 -1.82 -29.12 14.50
CA ASP A 2 -3.25 -28.90 14.25
C ASP A 2 -3.60 -27.40 14.27
N VAL A 3 -2.87 -26.60 15.06
CA VAL A 3 -2.98 -25.14 15.16
C VAL A 3 -1.61 -24.51 14.98
N MET A 4 -1.53 -23.42 14.21
CA MET A 4 -0.32 -22.64 13.97
C MET A 4 -0.58 -21.18 14.36
N TYR A 5 0.36 -20.59 15.10
CA TYR A 5 0.43 -19.15 15.35
C TYR A 5 1.53 -18.57 14.48
N SER A 6 1.23 -17.47 13.80
CA SER A 6 2.18 -16.73 12.96
C SER A 6 1.73 -15.28 12.82
N THR A 7 2.58 -14.43 12.26
CA THR A 7 2.20 -13.06 11.90
C THR A 7 1.56 -13.05 10.51
N ASN A 8 0.72 -12.05 10.26
CA ASN A 8 0.15 -11.80 8.93
C ASN A 8 1.24 -11.68 7.86
N SER A 9 2.33 -10.98 8.16
CA SER A 9 3.47 -10.78 7.25
C SER A 9 4.14 -12.10 6.85
N GLU A 10 4.49 -12.94 7.82
CA GLU A 10 5.17 -14.21 7.54
C GLU A 10 4.27 -15.16 6.75
N LEU A 11 2.98 -15.26 7.09
CA LEU A 11 2.03 -16.09 6.33
C LEU A 11 1.90 -15.63 4.88
N GLY A 12 1.83 -14.32 4.65
CA GLY A 12 1.75 -13.78 3.30
C GLY A 12 3.06 -13.95 2.51
N PHE A 13 4.22 -13.80 3.14
CA PHE A 13 5.51 -14.07 2.50
C PHE A 13 5.74 -15.56 2.23
N ASP A 14 5.32 -16.44 3.13
CA ASP A 14 5.34 -17.89 2.90
C ASP A 14 4.50 -18.26 1.69
N TYR A 15 3.30 -17.68 1.55
CA TYR A 15 2.49 -17.86 0.35
C TYR A 15 3.22 -17.39 -0.92
N LEU A 16 3.87 -16.23 -0.91
CA LEU A 16 4.61 -15.75 -2.07
C LEU A 16 5.81 -16.66 -2.39
N ARG A 17 6.56 -17.10 -1.37
CA ARG A 17 7.70 -18.01 -1.50
C ARG A 17 7.29 -19.36 -2.07
N ASP A 18 6.16 -19.91 -1.62
CA ASP A 18 5.60 -21.18 -2.11
C ASP A 18 5.34 -21.17 -3.62
N HIS A 19 4.98 -20.02 -4.17
CA HIS A 19 4.76 -19.86 -5.62
C HIS A 19 6.04 -19.55 -6.40
N MET A 20 7.21 -19.62 -5.74
CA MET A 20 8.53 -19.45 -6.34
C MET A 20 9.43 -20.69 -6.20
N VAL A 21 9.01 -21.74 -5.47
CA VAL A 21 9.85 -22.93 -5.23
C VAL A 21 10.05 -23.82 -6.46
N LEU A 22 11.23 -24.43 -6.62
CA LEU A 22 11.50 -25.30 -7.77
C LEU A 22 10.90 -26.71 -7.63
N TYR A 23 10.72 -27.20 -6.40
CA TYR A 23 10.18 -28.52 -6.14
C TYR A 23 8.97 -28.45 -5.23
N HIS A 24 7.95 -29.25 -5.50
CA HIS A 24 6.71 -29.27 -4.68
C HIS A 24 6.99 -29.56 -3.19
N LYS A 25 7.98 -30.39 -2.89
CA LYS A 25 8.39 -30.72 -1.51
C LYS A 25 8.88 -29.52 -0.70
N ASP A 26 9.33 -28.45 -1.37
CA ASP A 26 9.87 -27.26 -0.73
C ASP A 26 8.77 -26.25 -0.36
N MET A 27 7.52 -26.48 -0.81
CA MET A 27 6.36 -25.69 -0.39
C MET A 27 6.08 -25.93 1.10
N VAL A 28 5.83 -24.85 1.85
CA VAL A 28 5.50 -24.92 3.28
C VAL A 28 3.99 -25.09 3.51
N ALA A 29 3.13 -24.48 2.68
CA ALA A 29 1.68 -24.51 2.81
C ALA A 29 1.01 -25.67 2.05
N GLN A 30 1.57 -26.88 2.14
CA GLN A 30 1.06 -28.07 1.43
C GLN A 30 -0.39 -28.43 1.79
N ARG A 31 -0.87 -28.01 2.98
CA ARG A 31 -2.25 -28.26 3.45
C ARG A 31 -3.27 -27.22 2.94
N GLY A 32 -2.80 -26.21 2.21
CA GLY A 32 -3.61 -25.07 1.78
C GLY A 32 -4.11 -24.20 2.95
N TYR A 33 -5.19 -23.46 2.69
CA TYR A 33 -5.69 -22.40 3.58
C TYR A 33 -7.11 -22.72 4.10
N PRO A 34 -7.27 -23.60 5.11
CA PRO A 34 -8.58 -24.04 5.56
C PRO A 34 -9.32 -23.02 6.42
N TYR A 35 -8.67 -22.44 7.42
CA TYR A 35 -9.31 -21.52 8.36
C TYR A 35 -8.28 -20.57 8.98
N ALA A 36 -8.59 -19.27 9.01
CA ALA A 36 -7.83 -18.27 9.74
C ALA A 36 -8.69 -17.60 10.81
N ILE A 37 -8.08 -17.39 11.98
CA ILE A 37 -8.59 -16.56 13.08
C ILE A 37 -7.62 -15.39 13.22
N ILE A 38 -8.08 -14.18 12.91
CA ILE A 38 -7.25 -12.98 12.87
C ILE A 38 -7.48 -12.19 14.16
N ASP A 39 -6.43 -12.04 14.97
CA ASP A 39 -6.44 -11.07 16.06
C ASP A 39 -6.22 -9.65 15.51
N GLU A 40 -6.82 -8.65 16.16
CA GLU A 40 -6.76 -7.25 15.73
C GLU A 40 -7.16 -7.05 14.26
N VAL A 41 -8.26 -7.72 13.89
CA VAL A 41 -8.69 -7.88 12.49
C VAL A 41 -8.95 -6.56 11.76
N ASP A 42 -9.38 -5.50 12.45
CA ASP A 42 -9.55 -4.18 11.85
C ASP A 42 -8.23 -3.58 11.38
N SER A 43 -7.14 -3.82 12.08
CA SER A 43 -5.85 -3.29 11.63
C SER A 43 -5.23 -4.10 10.51
N ILE A 44 -5.36 -5.41 10.54
CA ILE A 44 -4.82 -6.24 9.46
C ILE A 44 -5.64 -6.08 8.18
N LEU A 45 -6.98 -6.10 8.28
CA LEU A 45 -7.87 -6.15 7.12
C LEU A 45 -8.42 -4.79 6.67
N ILE A 46 -8.19 -3.71 7.42
CA ILE A 46 -8.59 -2.34 7.04
C ILE A 46 -7.39 -1.38 7.00
N ASP A 47 -6.59 -1.29 8.07
CA ASP A 47 -5.46 -0.35 8.14
C ASP A 47 -4.32 -0.77 7.19
N GLU A 48 -3.89 -2.03 7.30
CA GLU A 48 -2.79 -2.62 6.55
C GLU A 48 -3.23 -3.28 5.24
N ALA A 49 -4.54 -3.36 4.98
CA ALA A 49 -5.10 -4.05 3.81
C ALA A 49 -4.51 -3.58 2.48
N ARG A 50 -4.09 -2.31 2.40
CA ARG A 50 -3.49 -1.70 1.21
C ARG A 50 -2.02 -2.01 1.03
N THR A 51 -1.32 -2.45 2.07
CA THR A 51 0.12 -2.68 2.03
C THR A 51 0.38 -3.95 1.21
N PRO A 52 0.95 -3.83 -0.01
CA PRO A 52 1.29 -5.02 -0.77
C PRO A 52 2.51 -5.68 -0.13
N LEU A 53 2.46 -7.00 0.01
CA LEU A 53 3.62 -7.83 0.28
C LEU A 53 4.33 -8.06 -1.04
N ILE A 54 5.61 -7.69 -1.14
CA ILE A 54 6.38 -7.73 -2.38
C ILE A 54 7.65 -8.55 -2.18
N ILE A 55 7.92 -9.49 -3.07
CA ILE A 55 9.22 -10.12 -3.23
C ILE A 55 9.93 -9.47 -4.42
N SER A 56 11.02 -8.79 -4.13
CA SER A 56 11.90 -8.19 -5.12
C SER A 56 12.90 -9.21 -5.65
N GLY A 57 13.06 -9.26 -6.96
CA GLY A 57 14.04 -10.08 -7.66
C GLY A 57 15.34 -9.33 -7.96
N PRO A 58 16.31 -10.04 -8.57
CA PRO A 58 17.55 -9.42 -9.03
C PRO A 58 17.23 -8.30 -10.03
N ALA A 59 17.96 -7.20 -9.89
CA ALA A 59 17.69 -6.02 -10.69
C ALA A 59 17.95 -6.29 -12.18
N LYS A 60 17.01 -5.88 -13.05
CA LYS A 60 17.19 -5.97 -14.51
C LYS A 60 18.15 -4.88 -14.97
N GLN A 61 18.88 -5.17 -16.05
CA GLN A 61 19.78 -4.20 -16.68
C GLN A 61 18.96 -3.26 -17.59
N THR A 62 18.14 -2.38 -17.00
CA THR A 62 17.28 -1.41 -17.72
C THR A 62 17.92 -0.03 -17.88
N GLN A 63 19.18 0.15 -17.47
CA GLN A 63 19.90 1.43 -17.54
C GLN A 63 19.83 2.09 -18.93
N ASN A 64 19.87 1.28 -20.00
CA ASN A 64 19.81 1.78 -21.36
C ASN A 64 18.46 2.44 -21.70
N LEU A 65 17.33 1.91 -21.20
CA LEU A 65 16.00 2.45 -21.49
C LEU A 65 15.81 3.82 -20.83
N TYR A 66 16.21 3.98 -19.58
CA TYR A 66 16.14 5.29 -18.90
C TYR A 66 16.94 6.37 -19.64
N GLN A 67 18.14 6.05 -20.12
CA GLN A 67 18.94 6.98 -20.91
C GLN A 67 18.35 7.27 -22.29
N GLN A 68 17.79 6.27 -22.97
CA GLN A 68 17.13 6.44 -24.26
C GLN A 68 15.87 7.31 -24.13
N SER A 69 15.02 7.03 -23.15
CA SER A 69 13.81 7.80 -22.87
C SER A 69 14.13 9.25 -22.46
N ASP A 70 15.16 9.49 -21.63
CA ASP A 70 15.59 10.85 -21.29
C ASP A 70 16.07 11.64 -22.52
N ARG A 71 16.88 11.01 -23.38
CA ARG A 71 17.34 11.63 -24.64
C ARG A 71 16.18 11.94 -25.58
N PHE A 72 15.23 11.02 -25.70
CA PHE A 72 14.01 11.23 -26.49
C PHE A 72 13.21 12.42 -25.97
N VAL A 73 12.93 12.45 -24.67
CA VAL A 73 12.16 13.53 -24.03
C VAL A 73 12.85 14.88 -24.20
N LYS A 74 14.17 14.96 -24.04
CA LYS A 74 14.95 16.18 -24.28
C LYS A 74 14.97 16.63 -25.74
N SER A 75 14.60 15.76 -26.68
CA SER A 75 14.50 16.08 -28.11
C SER A 75 13.11 16.59 -28.53
N LEU A 76 12.14 16.59 -27.61
CA LEU A 76 10.78 17.03 -27.90
C LEU A 76 10.70 18.55 -28.08
N ALA A 77 9.87 18.98 -29.03
CA ALA A 77 9.48 20.37 -29.21
C ALA A 77 8.27 20.73 -28.32
N GLU A 78 8.01 22.02 -28.11
CA GLU A 78 6.94 22.50 -27.22
C GLU A 78 5.53 22.08 -27.65
N ASP A 79 5.32 21.74 -28.93
CA ASP A 79 4.05 21.24 -29.49
C ASP A 79 3.91 19.72 -29.44
N GLU A 80 4.95 19.00 -29.01
CA GLU A 80 4.98 17.54 -28.94
C GLU A 80 4.61 16.98 -27.54
N TYR A 81 4.33 17.87 -26.59
CA TYR A 81 3.84 17.50 -25.26
C TYR A 81 2.90 18.58 -24.70
N GLU A 82 2.00 18.19 -23.80
CA GLU A 82 1.11 19.09 -23.09
C GLU A 82 1.45 19.06 -21.59
N LEU A 83 1.67 20.23 -21.00
CA LEU A 83 1.95 20.40 -19.58
C LEU A 83 0.76 21.08 -18.89
N ASP A 84 0.09 20.34 -18.01
CA ASP A 84 -0.88 20.90 -17.09
C ASP A 84 -0.16 21.38 -15.82
N VAL A 85 -0.06 22.71 -15.68
CA VAL A 85 0.63 23.36 -14.56
C VAL A 85 -0.15 23.22 -13.25
N GLU A 86 -1.48 23.12 -13.30
CA GLU A 86 -2.32 22.99 -12.11
C GLU A 86 -2.29 21.56 -11.57
N ALA A 87 -2.39 20.58 -12.46
CA ALA A 87 -2.32 19.16 -12.11
C ALA A 87 -0.87 18.66 -11.93
N ASN A 88 0.12 19.44 -12.38
CA ASN A 88 1.54 19.05 -12.45
C ASN A 88 1.73 17.71 -13.21
N THR A 89 1.02 17.57 -14.31
CA THR A 89 1.04 16.38 -15.19
C THR A 89 1.52 16.78 -16.58
N VAL A 90 2.21 15.85 -17.23
CA VAL A 90 2.74 16.04 -18.59
C VAL A 90 2.42 14.80 -19.42
N GLU A 91 1.90 15.02 -20.61
CA GLU A 91 1.50 13.95 -21.55
C GLU A 91 2.02 14.26 -22.95
N LEU A 92 2.22 13.24 -23.79
CA LEU A 92 2.58 13.44 -25.19
C LEU A 92 1.35 13.86 -25.99
N THR A 93 1.52 14.79 -26.92
CA THR A 93 0.51 15.08 -27.95
C THR A 93 0.54 13.98 -29.03
N PRO A 94 -0.46 13.89 -29.92
CA PRO A 94 -0.43 12.98 -31.07
C PRO A 94 0.86 13.08 -31.90
N GLU A 95 1.41 14.28 -32.05
CA GLU A 95 2.67 14.55 -32.72
C GLU A 95 3.86 13.95 -31.96
N GLY A 96 3.89 14.11 -30.63
CA GLY A 96 4.90 13.50 -29.77
C GLY A 96 4.84 11.97 -29.76
N ILE A 97 3.64 11.40 -29.83
CA ILE A 97 3.43 9.94 -29.96
C ILE A 97 3.98 9.43 -31.29
N ALA A 98 3.65 10.07 -32.41
CA ALA A 98 4.15 9.70 -33.73
C ALA A 98 5.69 9.80 -33.81
N LYS A 99 6.28 10.79 -33.14
CA LYS A 99 7.73 10.91 -33.03
C LYS A 99 8.34 9.80 -32.18
N ALA A 100 7.70 9.43 -31.06
CA ALA A 100 8.14 8.29 -30.27
C ALA A 100 8.14 7.00 -31.11
N GLU A 101 7.05 6.75 -31.84
CA GLU A 101 6.89 5.59 -32.72
C GLU A 101 8.00 5.52 -33.77
N SER A 102 8.31 6.66 -34.41
CA SER A 102 9.41 6.77 -35.38
C SER A 102 10.80 6.54 -34.77
N VAL A 103 11.09 7.17 -33.61
CA VAL A 103 12.41 7.10 -32.95
C VAL A 103 12.70 5.71 -32.41
N PHE A 104 11.69 5.05 -31.84
CA PHE A 104 11.82 3.71 -31.27
C PHE A 104 11.53 2.58 -32.28
N GLY A 105 11.07 2.92 -33.49
CA GLY A 105 10.82 1.97 -34.57
C GLY A 105 9.64 1.04 -34.30
N ILE A 106 8.56 1.58 -33.72
CA ILE A 106 7.36 0.84 -33.33
C ILE A 106 6.13 1.42 -34.02
N GLU A 107 5.11 0.58 -34.26
CA GLU A 107 3.88 1.02 -34.95
C GLU A 107 2.89 1.72 -34.03
N ASN A 108 2.79 1.28 -32.77
CA ASN A 108 1.87 1.82 -31.78
C ASN A 108 2.51 1.81 -30.40
N LEU A 109 2.70 3.00 -29.82
CA LEU A 109 3.27 3.17 -28.48
C LEU A 109 2.39 2.56 -27.37
N TYR A 110 1.07 2.49 -27.57
CA TYR A 110 0.09 2.01 -26.59
C TYR A 110 -0.19 0.50 -26.69
N ASP A 111 0.52 -0.24 -27.54
CA ASP A 111 0.44 -1.69 -27.59
C ASP A 111 0.92 -2.30 -26.25
N LEU A 112 0.28 -3.39 -25.81
CA LEU A 112 0.67 -4.16 -24.62
C LEU A 112 2.15 -4.59 -24.67
N LYS A 113 2.71 -4.79 -25.87
CA LYS A 113 4.14 -5.11 -26.07
C LYS A 113 5.07 -3.96 -25.64
N HIS A 114 4.60 -2.71 -25.66
CA HIS A 114 5.41 -1.51 -25.41
C HIS A 114 5.11 -0.80 -24.09
N VAL A 115 4.31 -1.40 -23.19
CA VAL A 115 3.94 -0.84 -21.88
C VAL A 115 5.17 -0.40 -21.08
N ALA A 116 6.25 -1.19 -21.10
CA ALA A 116 7.47 -0.84 -20.40
C ALA A 116 8.13 0.42 -20.99
N LEU A 117 8.20 0.55 -22.32
CA LEU A 117 8.77 1.72 -22.98
C LEU A 117 7.94 2.98 -22.71
N LEU A 118 6.62 2.89 -22.85
CA LEU A 118 5.68 3.97 -22.54
C LEU A 118 5.86 4.45 -21.09
N HIS A 119 6.00 3.52 -20.13
CA HIS A 119 6.27 3.85 -18.72
C HIS A 119 7.57 4.62 -18.53
N HIS A 120 8.67 4.21 -19.19
CA HIS A 120 9.95 4.93 -19.10
C HIS A 120 9.89 6.32 -19.74
N ILE A 121 9.16 6.48 -20.86
CA ILE A 121 8.94 7.77 -21.51
C ILE A 121 8.14 8.69 -20.57
N ASN A 122 7.04 8.21 -19.98
CA ASN A 122 6.22 9.00 -19.05
C ASN A 122 7.02 9.44 -17.80
N ASN A 123 7.86 8.55 -17.25
CA ASN A 123 8.75 8.91 -16.16
C ASN A 123 9.81 9.94 -16.56
N ALA A 124 10.38 9.82 -17.77
CA ALA A 124 11.33 10.79 -18.29
C ALA A 124 10.67 12.16 -18.56
N LEU A 125 9.43 12.19 -19.06
CA LEU A 125 8.63 13.42 -19.20
C LEU A 125 8.44 14.09 -17.85
N LYS A 126 7.96 13.34 -16.86
CA LYS A 126 7.77 13.83 -15.49
C LYS A 126 9.07 14.34 -14.88
N ALA A 127 10.15 13.57 -15.00
CA ALA A 127 11.46 13.97 -14.52
C ALA A 127 11.94 15.29 -15.16
N ASN A 128 11.74 15.49 -16.47
CA ASN A 128 12.22 16.67 -17.17
C ASN A 128 11.32 17.90 -16.99
N PHE A 129 10.00 17.75 -17.00
CA PHE A 129 9.05 18.88 -17.08
C PHE A 129 8.35 19.21 -15.75
N THR A 130 8.19 18.27 -14.82
CA THR A 130 7.47 18.52 -13.55
C THR A 130 8.37 18.54 -12.32
N MET A 131 9.60 18.04 -12.45
CA MET A 131 10.56 17.91 -11.33
C MET A 131 11.73 18.87 -11.54
N PHE A 132 11.89 19.84 -10.65
CA PHE A 132 12.92 20.86 -10.73
C PHE A 132 13.99 20.66 -9.66
N LYS A 133 15.24 20.83 -10.09
CA LYS A 133 16.41 20.81 -9.21
C LYS A 133 16.32 21.97 -8.21
N ASP A 134 16.74 21.72 -6.98
CA ASP A 134 16.70 22.61 -5.83
C ASP A 134 15.28 23.01 -5.36
N LYS A 135 14.25 22.32 -5.87
CA LYS A 135 12.86 22.47 -5.43
C LYS A 135 12.26 21.13 -4.98
N GLU A 136 12.16 20.15 -5.88
CA GLU A 136 11.66 18.80 -5.55
C GLU A 136 12.78 17.84 -5.15
N TYR A 137 13.99 18.05 -5.68
CA TYR A 137 15.17 17.23 -5.40
C TYR A 137 16.45 18.06 -5.53
N MET A 138 17.56 17.54 -5.04
CA MET A 138 18.90 18.08 -5.30
C MET A 138 19.88 16.95 -5.64
N VAL A 139 21.04 17.32 -6.19
CA VAL A 139 22.12 16.36 -6.50
C VAL A 139 23.31 16.65 -5.58
N VAL A 140 23.70 15.66 -4.77
CA VAL A 140 24.84 15.77 -3.84
C VAL A 140 25.70 14.53 -4.00
N GLU A 141 27.01 14.71 -4.16
CA GLU A 141 27.99 13.61 -4.32
C GLU A 141 27.64 12.63 -5.47
N GLY A 142 26.95 13.12 -6.50
CA GLY A 142 26.51 12.29 -7.62
C GLY A 142 25.26 11.45 -7.33
N GLU A 143 24.51 11.75 -6.28
CA GLU A 143 23.23 11.10 -5.96
C GLU A 143 22.07 12.09 -5.96
N VAL A 144 20.90 11.65 -6.44
CA VAL A 144 19.63 12.40 -6.35
C VAL A 144 19.05 12.24 -4.94
N LEU A 145 18.83 13.34 -4.23
CA LEU A 145 18.23 13.38 -2.90
C LEU A 145 16.92 14.18 -2.92
N ILE A 146 15.90 13.67 -2.26
CA ILE A 146 14.57 14.31 -2.21
C ILE A 146 14.59 15.47 -1.23
N ILE A 147 13.96 16.59 -1.60
CA ILE A 147 13.72 17.73 -0.72
C ILE A 147 12.27 17.67 -0.22
N ASP A 148 12.08 17.78 1.08
CA ASP A 148 10.76 18.01 1.66
C ASP A 148 10.31 19.45 1.35
N GLN A 149 9.24 19.59 0.56
CA GLN A 149 8.72 20.89 0.14
C GLN A 149 8.22 21.77 1.28
N PHE A 150 7.86 21.19 2.44
CA PHE A 150 7.37 21.96 3.59
C PHE A 150 8.53 22.48 4.45
N THR A 151 9.57 21.67 4.63
CA THR A 151 10.65 21.96 5.59
C THR A 151 11.96 22.37 4.92
N GLY A 152 12.10 22.17 3.61
CA GLY A 152 13.34 22.38 2.86
C GLY A 152 14.45 21.38 3.22
N ARG A 153 14.13 20.34 4.01
CA ARG A 153 15.12 19.35 4.48
C ARG A 153 15.34 18.26 3.44
N VAL A 154 16.58 17.79 3.39
CA VAL A 154 16.98 16.65 2.55
C VAL A 154 16.58 15.34 3.22
N LEU A 155 15.75 14.55 2.53
CA LEU A 155 15.27 13.26 3.00
C LEU A 155 16.23 12.14 2.56
N LYS A 156 17.30 11.93 3.33
CA LYS A 156 18.29 10.88 3.05
C LYS A 156 17.66 9.48 3.12
N GLY A 157 18.02 8.62 2.18
CA GLY A 157 17.55 7.23 2.10
C GLY A 157 16.14 7.04 1.54
N ARG A 158 15.47 8.11 1.09
CA ARG A 158 14.20 8.01 0.36
C ARG A 158 14.42 8.10 -1.14
N GLN A 159 13.63 7.34 -1.89
CA GLN A 159 13.60 7.35 -3.35
C GLN A 159 12.18 7.62 -3.84
N PHE A 160 12.06 8.19 -5.04
CA PHE A 160 10.77 8.29 -5.71
C PHE A 160 10.37 6.91 -6.24
N SER A 161 9.07 6.59 -6.21
CA SER A 161 8.53 5.29 -6.64
C SER A 161 8.39 5.18 -8.16
N GLU A 162 8.03 3.99 -8.64
CA GLU A 162 7.62 3.71 -10.03
C GLU A 162 8.69 4.05 -11.09
N GLY A 163 9.98 4.02 -10.76
CA GLY A 163 11.06 4.33 -11.70
C GLY A 163 11.35 5.83 -11.89
N LEU A 164 10.60 6.72 -11.24
CA LEU A 164 10.82 8.17 -11.35
C LEU A 164 12.18 8.60 -10.79
N HIS A 165 12.68 7.91 -9.75
CA HIS A 165 14.00 8.23 -9.18
C HIS A 165 15.11 7.93 -10.19
N GLN A 166 15.03 6.79 -10.87
CA GLN A 166 15.96 6.38 -11.92
C GLN A 166 15.87 7.29 -13.14
N ALA A 167 14.67 7.77 -13.50
CA ALA A 167 14.51 8.77 -14.55
C ALA A 167 15.16 10.12 -14.19
N LEU A 168 15.10 10.55 -12.93
CA LEU A 168 15.82 11.73 -12.44
C LEU A 168 17.34 11.51 -12.44
N GLU A 169 17.79 10.31 -12.05
CA GLU A 169 19.20 9.94 -12.13
C GLU A 169 19.71 10.01 -13.59
N ALA A 170 18.91 9.54 -14.55
CA ALA A 170 19.21 9.66 -15.98
C ALA A 170 19.23 11.13 -16.45
N LYS A 171 18.23 11.93 -16.05
CA LYS A 171 18.14 13.36 -16.38
C LYS A 171 19.37 14.14 -15.96
N GLU A 172 19.81 13.94 -14.72
CA GLU A 172 20.96 14.62 -14.11
C GLU A 172 22.31 13.99 -14.50
N ASN A 173 22.29 12.94 -15.32
CA ASN A 173 23.47 12.21 -15.78
C ASN A 173 24.32 11.68 -14.62
N VAL A 174 23.67 11.14 -13.59
CA VAL A 174 24.30 10.45 -12.46
C VAL A 174 24.19 8.93 -12.61
N GLU A 175 24.84 8.17 -11.72
CA GLU A 175 24.77 6.71 -11.77
C GLU A 175 23.33 6.23 -11.52
N ILE A 176 22.74 5.57 -12.52
CA ILE A 176 21.38 5.03 -12.43
C ILE A 176 21.43 3.76 -11.58
N LYS A 177 20.84 3.83 -10.39
CA LYS A 177 20.73 2.70 -9.48
C LYS A 177 19.81 1.65 -10.09
N LYS A 178 20.20 0.38 -9.98
CA LYS A 178 19.44 -0.70 -10.59
C LYS A 178 18.08 -0.84 -9.90
N GLU A 179 17.02 -0.90 -10.71
CA GLU A 179 15.67 -1.10 -10.22
C GLU A 179 15.46 -2.58 -9.86
N THR A 180 15.05 -2.83 -8.62
CA THR A 180 14.59 -4.16 -8.21
C THR A 180 13.24 -4.43 -8.85
N VAL A 181 13.11 -5.56 -9.55
CA VAL A 181 11.83 -5.94 -10.17
C VAL A 181 10.97 -6.70 -9.18
N THR A 182 9.68 -6.37 -9.12
CA THR A 182 8.70 -7.16 -8.35
C THR A 182 8.48 -8.51 -9.03
N VAL A 183 8.88 -9.60 -8.36
CA VAL A 183 8.72 -10.98 -8.87
C VAL A 183 7.38 -11.57 -8.42
N ALA A 184 6.97 -11.25 -7.20
CA ALA A 184 5.68 -11.66 -6.66
C ALA A 184 5.14 -10.56 -5.75
N THR A 185 3.83 -10.31 -5.81
CA THR A 185 3.19 -9.28 -4.97
C THR A 185 1.80 -9.72 -4.57
N ILE A 186 1.34 -9.60 -3.32
CA ILE A 186 -0.06 -9.83 -2.92
C ILE A 186 -0.49 -8.84 -1.84
N THR A 187 -1.75 -8.41 -1.84
CA THR A 187 -2.32 -7.63 -0.73
C THR A 187 -2.84 -8.54 0.39
N TYR A 188 -2.89 -8.04 1.63
CA TYR A 188 -3.53 -8.82 2.71
C TYR A 188 -5.00 -9.13 2.42
N GLN A 189 -5.71 -8.22 1.76
CA GLN A 189 -7.08 -8.42 1.30
C GLN A 189 -7.22 -9.70 0.48
N ASN A 190 -6.47 -9.81 -0.62
CA ASN A 190 -6.55 -10.98 -1.48
C ASN A 190 -5.93 -12.22 -0.87
N PHE A 191 -4.90 -12.08 -0.03
CA PHE A 191 -4.32 -13.21 0.70
C PHE A 191 -5.36 -13.89 1.62
N PHE A 192 -6.01 -13.13 2.50
CA PHE A 192 -6.96 -13.71 3.45
C PHE A 192 -8.26 -14.20 2.80
N ARG A 193 -8.66 -13.66 1.64
CA ARG A 193 -9.80 -14.15 0.85
C ARG A 193 -9.61 -15.57 0.30
N MET A 194 -8.36 -16.07 0.22
CA MET A 194 -8.11 -17.45 -0.21
C MET A 194 -8.45 -18.50 0.85
N TYR A 195 -8.63 -18.10 2.11
CA TYR A 195 -9.00 -19.04 3.16
C TYR A 195 -10.44 -19.52 2.99
N LYS A 196 -10.69 -20.82 3.15
CA LYS A 196 -12.06 -21.38 3.04
C LYS A 196 -13.00 -20.82 4.10
N LYS A 197 -12.47 -20.46 5.27
CA LYS A 197 -13.20 -19.80 6.35
C LYS A 197 -12.32 -18.71 6.94
N LEU A 198 -12.94 -17.59 7.30
CA LEU A 198 -12.28 -16.47 7.94
C LEU A 198 -13.07 -16.04 9.18
N SER A 199 -12.35 -15.69 10.24
CA SER A 199 -12.91 -15.06 11.44
C SER A 199 -11.89 -14.11 12.02
N GLY A 200 -12.32 -13.17 12.84
CA GLY A 200 -11.41 -12.29 13.53
C GLY A 200 -12.03 -11.65 14.77
N MET A 201 -11.17 -11.05 15.57
CA MET A 201 -11.53 -10.38 16.81
C MET A 201 -10.86 -9.02 16.90
N THR A 202 -11.57 -8.03 17.43
CA THR A 202 -11.08 -6.68 17.71
C THR A 202 -12.09 -5.95 18.58
N GLY A 203 -11.64 -4.92 19.30
CA GLY A 203 -12.52 -4.03 20.06
C GLY A 203 -13.27 -2.99 19.22
N THR A 204 -12.92 -2.80 17.94
CA THR A 204 -13.34 -1.60 17.18
C THR A 204 -13.76 -1.85 15.73
N ALA A 205 -14.43 -2.98 15.43
CA ALA A 205 -14.87 -3.33 14.07
C ALA A 205 -16.20 -2.71 13.61
N LYS A 206 -17.10 -2.31 14.53
CA LYS A 206 -18.51 -2.01 14.18
C LYS A 206 -18.68 -0.85 13.19
N THR A 207 -17.74 0.10 13.18
CA THR A 207 -17.77 1.23 12.24
C THR A 207 -17.51 0.83 10.79
N GLU A 208 -16.80 -0.28 10.57
CA GLU A 208 -16.39 -0.77 9.24
C GLU A 208 -17.15 -2.06 8.85
N GLU A 209 -18.31 -2.32 9.47
CA GLU A 209 -19.07 -3.55 9.25
C GLU A 209 -19.43 -3.77 7.77
N GLU A 210 -19.87 -2.71 7.09
CA GLU A 210 -20.16 -2.76 5.65
C GLU A 210 -18.93 -3.21 4.84
N GLU A 211 -17.74 -2.72 5.20
CA GLU A 211 -16.49 -3.09 4.51
C GLU A 211 -16.11 -4.56 4.78
N PHE A 212 -16.30 -5.05 6.00
CA PHE A 212 -16.09 -6.46 6.32
C PHE A 212 -17.05 -7.40 5.57
N ILE A 213 -18.31 -6.99 5.41
CA ILE A 213 -19.31 -7.75 4.66
C ILE A 213 -18.97 -7.71 3.16
N ASP A 214 -18.74 -6.52 2.61
CA ASP A 214 -18.49 -6.32 1.18
C ASP A 214 -17.23 -7.08 0.69
N ILE A 215 -16.14 -7.03 1.46
CA ILE A 215 -14.83 -7.55 1.02
C ILE A 215 -14.61 -9.00 1.45
N TYR A 216 -14.98 -9.34 2.68
CA TYR A 216 -14.64 -10.63 3.31
C TYR A 216 -15.85 -11.50 3.63
N ASN A 217 -17.07 -11.03 3.36
CA ASN A 217 -18.32 -11.71 3.75
C ASN A 217 -18.36 -12.04 5.27
N MET A 218 -17.88 -11.09 6.09
CA MET A 218 -17.82 -11.23 7.55
C MET A 218 -18.79 -10.24 8.22
N SER A 219 -19.72 -10.76 9.01
CA SER A 219 -20.59 -9.92 9.85
C SER A 219 -19.90 -9.54 11.16
N VAL A 220 -20.17 -8.33 11.66
CA VAL A 220 -19.59 -7.85 12.93
C VAL A 220 -20.58 -8.05 14.08
N ILE A 221 -20.25 -8.98 14.96
CA ILE A 221 -21.04 -9.26 16.17
C ILE A 221 -20.43 -8.52 17.36
N GLU A 222 -21.17 -7.57 17.92
CA GLU A 222 -20.77 -6.86 19.14
C GLU A 222 -21.06 -7.72 20.37
N ILE A 223 -20.01 -8.19 21.04
CA ILE A 223 -20.13 -9.03 22.23
C ILE A 223 -20.29 -8.12 23.47
N PRO A 224 -21.32 -8.35 24.31
CA PRO A 224 -21.48 -7.59 25.55
C PRO A 224 -20.27 -7.72 26.46
N THR A 225 -19.93 -6.64 27.17
CA THR A 225 -18.81 -6.65 28.11
C THR A 225 -19.11 -7.53 29.32
N ASN A 226 -18.08 -8.19 29.87
CA ASN A 226 -18.19 -9.02 31.08
C ASN A 226 -18.67 -8.22 32.31
N LYS A 227 -18.22 -6.96 32.41
CA LYS A 227 -18.64 -5.99 33.41
C LYS A 227 -19.04 -4.68 32.74
N PRO A 228 -19.98 -3.90 33.32
CA PRO A 228 -20.34 -2.59 32.80
C PRO A 228 -19.13 -1.66 32.73
N VAL A 229 -19.03 -0.90 31.63
CA VAL A 229 -17.98 0.12 31.47
C VAL A 229 -18.37 1.34 32.30
N ILE A 230 -17.54 1.69 33.29
CA ILE A 230 -17.72 2.86 34.16
C ILE A 230 -16.71 3.97 33.89
N ARG A 231 -15.93 3.85 32.80
CA ARG A 231 -14.97 4.86 32.36
C ARG A 231 -15.69 6.17 32.04
N GLU A 232 -15.13 7.29 32.49
CA GLU A 232 -15.59 8.61 32.12
C GLU A 232 -14.93 9.06 30.80
N ASP A 233 -15.70 9.04 29.71
CA ASP A 233 -15.28 9.62 28.43
C ASP A 233 -15.70 11.09 28.37
N ALA A 234 -14.78 11.98 28.76
CA ALA A 234 -15.04 13.40 28.82
C ALA A 234 -15.09 14.03 27.41
N LYS A 235 -15.77 15.18 27.31
CA LYS A 235 -15.82 15.96 26.07
C LYS A 235 -14.42 16.42 25.66
N ASP A 236 -14.20 16.42 24.35
CA ASP A 236 -12.96 16.90 23.74
C ASP A 236 -12.78 18.39 24.01
N TYR A 237 -11.54 18.81 24.22
CA TYR A 237 -11.14 20.21 24.25
C TYR A 237 -10.67 20.65 22.87
N PHE A 238 -11.14 21.81 22.43
CA PHE A 238 -10.79 22.39 21.14
C PHE A 238 -10.15 23.76 21.35
N PHE A 239 -9.01 23.98 20.74
CA PHE A 239 -8.22 25.20 20.83
C PHE A 239 -8.02 25.82 19.46
N VAL A 240 -7.80 27.13 19.45
CA VAL A 240 -7.51 27.86 18.21
C VAL A 240 -6.09 27.57 17.73
N THR A 241 -5.12 27.53 18.65
CA THR A 241 -3.70 27.29 18.34
C THR A 241 -3.22 25.94 18.89
N ALA A 242 -2.21 25.35 18.25
CA ALA A 242 -1.56 24.16 18.79
C ALA A 242 -0.82 24.45 20.11
N GLU A 243 -0.30 25.66 20.29
CA GLU A 243 0.37 26.06 21.53
C GLU A 243 -0.56 26.01 22.74
N ASP A 244 -1.76 26.60 22.63
CA ASP A 244 -2.77 26.55 23.69
C ASP A 244 -3.19 25.12 24.01
N LYS A 245 -3.37 24.29 22.98
CA LYS A 245 -3.67 22.86 23.10
C LYS A 245 -2.63 22.14 23.96
N PHE A 246 -1.35 22.30 23.63
CA PHE A 246 -0.27 21.62 24.33
C PHE A 246 -0.06 22.16 25.74
N ASN A 247 -0.20 23.47 25.96
CA ASN A 247 -0.16 24.06 27.29
C ASN A 247 -1.27 23.49 28.18
N ALA A 248 -2.52 23.44 27.70
CA ALA A 248 -3.64 22.87 28.45
C ALA A 248 -3.48 21.36 28.72
N LEU A 249 -2.91 20.61 27.76
CA LEU A 249 -2.61 19.19 27.94
C LEU A 249 -1.57 18.98 29.05
N ILE A 250 -0.50 19.77 29.05
CA ILE A 250 0.55 19.70 30.07
C ILE A 250 0.02 20.07 31.46
N GLU A 251 -0.85 21.08 31.57
CA GLU A 251 -1.47 21.44 32.85
C GLU A 251 -2.36 20.32 33.40
N GLU A 252 -3.12 19.63 32.55
CA GLU A 252 -3.89 18.46 32.98
C GLU A 252 -2.99 17.29 33.42
N ILE A 253 -1.89 17.06 32.70
CA ILE A 253 -0.89 16.05 33.06
C ILE A 253 -0.29 16.36 34.43
N LYS A 254 0.14 17.61 34.68
CA LYS A 254 0.66 18.04 35.98
C LYS A 254 -0.32 17.78 37.10
N ARG A 255 -1.56 18.25 36.94
CA ARG A 255 -2.62 18.11 37.94
C ARG A 255 -2.86 16.65 38.32
N ARG A 256 -2.93 15.75 37.33
CA ARG A 256 -3.16 14.31 37.57
C ARG A 256 -1.92 13.61 38.11
N HIS A 257 -0.74 13.99 37.65
CA HIS A 257 0.53 13.45 38.13
C HIS A 257 0.77 13.82 39.61
N GLU A 258 0.45 15.04 40.03
CA GLU A 258 0.51 15.46 41.44
C GLU A 258 -0.43 14.64 42.35
N LEU A 259 -1.59 14.24 41.84
CA LEU A 259 -2.50 13.31 42.52
C LEU A 259 -1.98 11.86 42.53
N GLY A 260 -0.96 11.56 41.70
CA GLY A 260 -0.40 10.23 41.51
C GLY A 260 -1.20 9.34 40.55
N GLN A 261 -2.16 9.88 39.80
CA GLN A 261 -2.93 9.09 38.83
C GLN A 261 -2.05 8.70 37.64
N PRO A 262 -2.06 7.43 37.19
CA PRO A 262 -1.34 7.02 35.99
C PRO A 262 -1.94 7.63 34.72
N LEU A 263 -1.05 7.99 33.80
CA LEU A 263 -1.35 8.71 32.57
C LEU A 263 -0.79 7.98 31.35
N LEU A 264 -1.66 7.77 30.35
CA LEU A 264 -1.28 7.33 29.02
C LEU A 264 -1.63 8.43 28.02
N ILE A 265 -0.62 9.00 27.36
CA ILE A 265 -0.78 10.05 26.37
C ILE A 265 -0.63 9.44 24.98
N GLY A 266 -1.69 9.48 24.19
CA GLY A 266 -1.68 9.01 22.81
C GLY A 266 -1.36 10.14 21.84
N THR A 267 -0.39 9.91 20.96
CA THR A 267 0.00 10.83 19.89
C THR A 267 -0.09 10.12 18.53
N ILE A 268 -0.20 10.89 17.45
CA ILE A 268 -0.23 10.34 16.08
C ILE A 268 1.18 10.17 15.53
N ALA A 269 2.03 11.18 15.73
CA ALA A 269 3.36 11.29 15.12
C ALA A 269 4.49 11.25 16.16
N VAL A 270 5.67 10.78 15.75
CA VAL A 270 6.87 10.69 16.61
C VAL A 270 7.34 12.08 17.00
N GLU A 271 7.24 13.05 16.09
CA GLU A 271 7.57 14.45 16.30
C GLU A 271 6.75 15.05 17.45
N THR A 272 5.46 14.75 17.49
CA THR A 272 4.55 15.17 18.57
C THR A 272 4.91 14.51 19.91
N SER A 273 5.30 13.23 19.90
CA SER A 273 5.79 12.55 21.10
C SER A 273 7.06 13.17 21.66
N GLU A 274 8.04 13.47 20.80
CA GLU A 274 9.30 14.11 21.21
C GLU A 274 9.06 15.53 21.71
N TYR A 275 8.17 16.30 21.05
CA TYR A 275 7.77 17.63 21.50
C TYR A 275 7.15 17.59 22.90
N LEU A 276 6.19 16.69 23.13
CA LEU A 276 5.56 16.50 24.44
C LEU A 276 6.57 16.04 25.51
N SER A 277 7.46 15.11 25.15
CA SER A 277 8.55 14.66 26.01
C SER A 277 9.42 15.83 26.49
N LEU A 278 9.83 16.72 25.59
CA LEU A 278 10.57 17.94 25.94
C LEU A 278 9.80 18.84 26.91
N MET A 279 8.50 19.05 26.67
CA MET A 279 7.65 19.83 27.57
C MET A 279 7.53 19.19 28.96
N LEU A 280 7.38 17.86 29.05
CA LEU A 280 7.31 17.15 30.33
C LEU A 280 8.64 17.22 31.09
N ARG A 281 9.79 17.10 30.39
CA ARG A 281 11.12 17.28 31.00
C ARG A 281 11.30 18.69 31.57
N LYS A 282 10.86 19.72 30.83
CA LYS A 282 10.88 21.12 31.31
C LYS A 282 10.09 21.31 32.60
N ASN A 283 9.01 20.54 32.76
CA ASN A 283 8.16 20.53 33.95
C ASN A 283 8.57 19.48 35.01
N ARG A 284 9.72 18.81 34.84
CA ARG A 284 10.28 17.82 35.78
C ARG A 284 9.37 16.62 36.03
N ILE A 285 8.59 16.21 35.03
CA ILE A 285 7.74 15.03 35.09
C ILE A 285 8.47 13.86 34.45
N ASN A 286 8.74 12.81 35.23
CA ASN A 286 9.34 11.58 34.72
C ASN A 286 8.32 10.84 33.85
N HIS A 287 8.74 10.41 32.68
CA HIS A 287 7.87 9.75 31.71
C HIS A 287 8.66 8.80 30.81
N GLU A 288 7.94 7.85 30.23
CA GLU A 288 8.44 6.93 29.21
C GLU A 288 7.84 7.29 27.84
N VAL A 289 8.60 7.07 26.77
CA VAL A 289 8.17 7.34 25.38
C VAL A 289 8.28 6.07 24.56
N LEU A 290 7.19 5.71 23.88
CA LEU A 290 7.07 4.50 23.07
C LEU A 290 6.81 4.91 21.62
N ASN A 291 7.71 4.49 20.74
CA ASN A 291 7.76 4.91 19.34
C ASN A 291 7.63 3.72 18.36
N ALA A 292 7.11 2.57 18.82
CA ALA A 292 6.93 1.34 18.03
C ALA A 292 8.23 0.79 17.39
N LYS A 293 9.37 0.90 18.09
CA LYS A 293 10.69 0.41 17.60
C LYS A 293 11.09 -0.94 18.18
N ASN A 294 10.72 -1.24 19.41
CA ASN A 294 11.09 -2.50 20.06
C ASN A 294 9.91 -3.03 20.90
N HIS A 295 9.16 -3.96 20.33
CA HIS A 295 7.91 -4.45 20.90
C HIS A 295 8.08 -5.11 22.27
N GLU A 296 9.16 -5.89 22.50
CA GLU A 296 9.37 -6.57 23.79
C GLU A 296 9.59 -5.56 24.92
N ARG A 297 10.50 -4.61 24.71
CA ARG A 297 10.77 -3.56 25.70
C ARG A 297 9.56 -2.64 25.91
N GLU A 298 8.84 -2.32 24.84
CA GLU A 298 7.64 -1.49 24.94
C GLU A 298 6.51 -2.20 25.70
N ALA A 299 6.34 -3.51 25.52
CA ALA A 299 5.38 -4.30 26.29
C ALA A 299 5.70 -4.28 27.79
N GLU A 300 6.98 -4.39 28.17
CA GLU A 300 7.39 -4.28 29.59
C GLU A 300 7.09 -2.91 30.19
N ILE A 301 7.24 -1.83 29.41
CA ILE A 301 6.93 -0.47 29.86
C ILE A 301 5.41 -0.28 29.98
N ILE A 302 4.64 -0.73 28.99
CA ILE A 302 3.17 -0.61 28.98
C ILE A 302 2.53 -1.41 30.12
N ALA A 303 3.03 -2.60 30.41
CA ALA A 303 2.55 -3.40 31.54
C ALA A 303 2.67 -2.64 32.88
N LYS A 304 3.62 -1.69 32.99
CA LYS A 304 3.87 -0.85 34.16
C LYS A 304 3.18 0.53 34.08
N ALA A 305 2.53 0.86 32.97
CA ALA A 305 1.87 2.16 32.76
C ALA A 305 0.70 2.39 33.74
N GLY A 306 0.14 1.33 34.32
CA GLY A 306 -0.95 1.41 35.29
C GLY A 306 -0.52 1.61 36.75
N HIS A 307 0.78 1.79 37.04
CA HIS A 307 1.26 2.07 38.39
C HIS A 307 1.10 3.54 38.79
N LYS A 308 0.95 3.79 40.09
CA LYS A 308 0.80 5.14 40.65
C LYS A 308 1.95 6.06 40.19
N GLY A 309 1.59 7.22 39.63
CA GLY A 309 2.52 8.23 39.14
C GLY A 309 3.16 7.94 37.77
N SER A 310 2.87 6.80 37.13
CA SER A 310 3.39 6.48 35.80
C SER A 310 2.86 7.46 34.74
N VAL A 311 3.75 7.96 33.89
CA VAL A 311 3.40 8.79 32.73
C VAL A 311 4.02 8.14 31.50
N THR A 312 3.19 7.75 30.54
CA THR A 312 3.64 7.05 29.32
C THR A 312 3.11 7.79 28.10
N ILE A 313 3.99 8.15 27.16
CA ILE A 313 3.63 8.67 25.84
C ILE A 313 3.72 7.50 24.85
N ALA A 314 2.65 7.26 24.10
CA ALA A 314 2.58 6.22 23.09
C ALA A 314 2.18 6.82 21.74
N THR A 315 3.00 6.61 20.71
CA THR A 315 2.60 6.85 19.33
C THR A 315 1.61 5.78 18.88
N ASN A 316 0.59 6.15 18.12
CA ASN A 316 -0.46 5.34 17.47
C ASN A 316 -0.48 3.81 17.76
N MET A 317 0.52 3.05 17.29
CA MET A 317 0.58 1.58 17.39
C MET A 317 1.40 1.02 18.57
N ALA A 318 2.10 1.87 19.32
CA ALA A 318 3.00 1.45 20.38
C ALA A 318 2.22 0.85 21.58
N GLY A 319 2.68 -0.28 22.09
CA GLY A 319 2.04 -0.95 23.22
C GLY A 319 0.74 -1.70 22.90
N ARG A 320 0.45 -1.95 21.63
CA ARG A 320 -0.70 -2.78 21.24
C ARG A 320 -0.57 -4.22 21.73
N GLY A 321 -1.71 -4.87 21.98
CA GLY A 321 -1.76 -6.24 22.53
C GLY A 321 -1.38 -6.38 24.01
N THR A 322 -0.76 -5.37 24.63
CA THR A 322 -0.39 -5.44 26.06
C THR A 322 -1.48 -4.84 26.95
N ASP A 323 -1.84 -5.58 28.00
CA ASP A 323 -2.82 -5.18 29.00
C ASP A 323 -2.22 -4.24 30.05
N ILE A 324 -2.93 -3.16 30.37
CA ILE A 324 -2.52 -2.18 31.40
C ILE A 324 -3.35 -2.45 32.64
N LYS A 325 -2.75 -3.18 33.59
CA LYS A 325 -3.39 -3.47 34.88
C LYS A 325 -3.15 -2.33 35.86
N LEU A 326 -4.19 -1.96 36.60
CA LEU A 326 -4.08 -0.93 37.63
C LEU A 326 -3.25 -1.45 38.82
N GLY A 327 -2.25 -0.69 39.22
CA GLY A 327 -1.45 -0.98 40.41
C GLY A 327 -2.22 -0.74 41.71
N PRO A 328 -1.63 -1.13 42.87
CA PRO A 328 -2.24 -0.90 44.18
C PRO A 328 -2.53 0.59 44.42
N GLY A 329 -3.73 0.91 44.89
CA GLY A 329 -4.13 2.28 45.24
C GLY A 329 -4.54 3.17 44.04
N VAL A 330 -4.55 2.63 42.82
CA VAL A 330 -4.86 3.40 41.59
C VAL A 330 -6.35 3.49 41.31
N VAL A 331 -7.12 2.48 41.73
CA VAL A 331 -8.58 2.47 41.58
C VAL A 331 -9.20 3.67 42.33
N GLU A 332 -8.70 3.94 43.54
CA GLU A 332 -9.10 5.05 44.39
C GLU A 332 -8.72 6.43 43.81
N LEU A 333 -7.72 6.47 42.91
CA LEU A 333 -7.29 7.67 42.19
C LEU A 333 -8.09 7.91 40.90
N GLY A 334 -9.13 7.11 40.64
CA GLY A 334 -9.95 7.20 39.44
C GLY A 334 -9.42 6.39 38.25
N GLY A 335 -8.47 5.46 38.49
CA GLY A 335 -7.95 4.55 37.47
C GLY A 335 -7.00 5.20 36.47
N LEU A 336 -6.81 4.55 35.32
CA LEU A 336 -5.95 5.06 34.24
C LEU A 336 -6.61 6.25 33.54
N ALA A 337 -5.87 7.35 33.40
CA ALA A 337 -6.28 8.49 32.59
C ALA A 337 -5.61 8.44 31.21
N VAL A 338 -6.42 8.43 30.15
CA VAL A 338 -5.97 8.40 28.76
C VAL A 338 -6.20 9.77 28.13
N LEU A 339 -5.15 10.40 27.62
CA LEU A 339 -5.22 11.72 27.00
C LEU A 339 -4.76 11.63 25.54
N GLY A 340 -5.64 11.94 24.60
CA GLY A 340 -5.27 12.05 23.18
C GLY A 340 -4.78 13.46 22.87
N SER A 341 -3.60 13.59 22.29
CA SER A 341 -3.06 14.91 21.90
C SER A 341 -3.70 15.46 20.62
N GLU A 342 -4.32 14.57 19.84
CA GLU A 342 -4.96 14.80 18.54
C GLU A 342 -5.95 13.65 18.26
N LYS A 343 -6.82 13.82 17.25
CA LYS A 343 -7.69 12.74 16.76
C LYS A 343 -7.18 12.16 15.45
N HIS A 344 -7.29 10.85 15.32
CA HIS A 344 -6.94 10.13 14.10
C HIS A 344 -7.99 10.33 13.01
N ASP A 345 -7.62 9.99 11.78
CA ASP A 345 -8.55 9.96 10.64
C ASP A 345 -9.75 9.04 10.89
N ALA A 346 -9.52 7.91 11.56
CA ALA A 346 -10.54 6.91 11.84
C ALA A 346 -10.91 6.89 13.32
N ARG A 347 -12.21 6.95 13.61
CA ARG A 347 -12.77 6.93 14.97
C ARG A 347 -12.43 5.64 15.73
N ARG A 348 -12.23 4.53 15.01
CA ARG A 348 -11.81 3.26 15.62
C ARG A 348 -10.51 3.42 16.40
N ILE A 349 -9.53 4.14 15.86
CA ILE A 349 -8.19 4.27 16.46
C ILE A 349 -8.29 5.11 17.74
N ASP A 350 -9.07 6.19 17.71
CA ASP A 350 -9.36 6.98 18.89
C ASP A 350 -10.07 6.13 19.98
N ASN A 351 -11.00 5.26 19.59
CA ASN A 351 -11.69 4.36 20.52
C ASN A 351 -10.78 3.26 21.07
N GLN A 352 -9.82 2.78 20.30
CA GLN A 352 -8.78 1.86 20.80
C GLN A 352 -7.94 2.54 21.88
N LEU A 353 -7.56 3.80 21.67
CA LEU A 353 -6.85 4.59 22.67
C LEU A 353 -7.70 4.73 23.95
N ARG A 354 -8.97 5.15 23.84
CA ARG A 354 -9.90 5.20 25.00
C ARG A 354 -10.00 3.84 25.71
N GLY A 355 -10.07 2.76 24.95
CA GLY A 355 -10.16 1.36 25.40
C GLY A 355 -8.96 0.88 26.20
N ARG A 356 -7.86 1.64 26.26
CA ARG A 356 -6.74 1.34 27.17
C ARG A 356 -7.11 1.53 28.64
N ALA A 357 -8.09 2.39 28.94
CA ALA A 357 -8.63 2.58 30.30
C ALA A 357 -10.00 1.91 30.49
N GLY A 358 -10.35 1.68 31.76
CA GLY A 358 -11.67 1.15 32.15
C GLY A 358 -11.89 -0.33 31.85
N ARG A 359 -10.83 -1.14 31.90
CA ARG A 359 -10.89 -2.57 31.60
C ARG A 359 -11.63 -3.32 32.71
N GLN A 360 -12.43 -4.32 32.35
CA GLN A 360 -13.15 -5.17 33.32
C GLN A 360 -13.92 -4.39 34.41
N GLY A 361 -14.52 -3.26 34.05
CA GLY A 361 -15.28 -2.41 34.96
C GLY A 361 -14.44 -1.57 35.91
N ASP A 362 -13.13 -1.45 35.67
CA ASP A 362 -12.26 -0.52 36.39
C ASP A 362 -12.69 0.94 36.12
N PRO A 363 -12.45 1.85 37.08
CA PRO A 363 -12.57 3.27 36.81
C PRO A 363 -11.51 3.70 35.79
N GLY A 364 -11.77 4.79 35.10
CA GLY A 364 -10.83 5.38 34.17
C GLY A 364 -11.37 6.67 33.61
N PHE A 365 -10.50 7.40 32.93
CA PHE A 365 -10.83 8.67 32.32
C PHE A 365 -10.28 8.74 30.91
N SER A 366 -11.01 9.33 29.97
CA SER A 366 -10.46 9.69 28.67
C SER A 366 -10.85 11.10 28.22
N ARG A 367 -9.94 11.79 27.53
CA ARG A 367 -10.20 13.09 26.87
C ARG A 367 -9.26 13.30 25.69
N PHE A 368 -9.74 13.95 24.64
CA PHE A 368 -8.91 14.43 23.54
C PHE A 368 -8.72 15.94 23.60
N TYR A 369 -7.53 16.39 23.21
CA TYR A 369 -7.12 17.78 23.06
C TYR A 369 -6.90 18.02 21.58
N LEU A 370 -7.54 19.04 21.01
CA LEU A 370 -7.56 19.29 19.58
C LEU A 370 -7.29 20.76 19.30
N SER A 371 -6.70 21.04 18.14
CA SER A 371 -6.50 22.41 17.67
C SER A 371 -7.03 22.60 16.25
N ALA A 372 -7.30 23.85 15.89
CA ALA A 372 -7.63 24.20 14.51
C ALA A 372 -6.47 23.94 13.52
N GLU A 373 -5.24 23.87 14.04
CA GLU A 373 -4.00 23.64 13.28
C GLU A 373 -3.69 22.14 13.12
N ASP A 374 -4.45 21.25 13.77
CA ASP A 374 -4.25 19.80 13.65
C ASP A 374 -4.51 19.33 12.20
N GLU A 375 -3.76 18.32 11.76
CA GLU A 375 -3.79 17.83 10.38
C GLU A 375 -5.20 17.45 9.90
N LEU A 376 -5.98 16.76 10.73
CA LEU A 376 -7.35 16.37 10.43
C LEU A 376 -8.23 17.60 10.13
N MET A 377 -8.06 18.69 10.88
CA MET A 377 -8.83 19.92 10.70
C MET A 377 -8.41 20.66 9.43
N VAL A 378 -7.10 20.78 9.21
CA VAL A 378 -6.53 21.47 8.04
C VAL A 378 -6.92 20.76 6.74
N ARG A 379 -6.78 19.43 6.70
CA ARG A 379 -7.01 18.63 5.48
C ARG A 379 -8.49 18.33 5.23
N ARG A 380 -9.28 18.12 6.28
CA ARG A 380 -10.66 17.56 6.16
C ARG A 380 -11.76 18.44 6.75
N GLY A 381 -11.45 19.60 7.32
CA GLY A 381 -12.44 20.53 7.88
C GLY A 381 -13.39 21.11 6.82
N GLY A 382 -12.86 21.45 5.64
CA GLY A 382 -13.60 22.12 4.57
C GLY A 382 -13.88 23.60 4.86
N ASP A 383 -14.52 24.31 3.94
CA ASP A 383 -14.61 25.79 4.00
C ASP A 383 -15.45 26.31 5.16
N ARG A 384 -16.54 25.62 5.52
CA ARG A 384 -17.35 25.98 6.70
C ARG A 384 -16.53 25.94 7.99
N PHE A 385 -15.64 24.96 8.11
CA PHE A 385 -14.77 24.86 9.28
C PHE A 385 -13.80 26.05 9.32
N ARG A 386 -13.15 26.37 8.19
CA ARG A 386 -12.25 27.53 8.07
C ARG A 386 -12.93 28.84 8.45
N THR A 387 -14.17 29.07 8.02
CA THR A 387 -14.93 30.28 8.38
C THR A 387 -15.19 30.40 9.88
N ILE A 388 -15.57 29.30 10.52
CA ILE A 388 -15.82 29.25 11.97
C ILE A 388 -14.52 29.50 12.73
N ILE A 389 -13.42 28.85 12.34
CA ILE A 389 -12.10 29.07 12.92
C ILE A 389 -11.65 30.52 12.73
N GLY A 390 -11.82 31.08 11.54
CA GLY A 390 -11.47 32.47 11.27
C GLY A 390 -12.28 33.46 12.12
N THR A 391 -13.49 33.10 12.53
CA THR A 391 -14.31 33.91 13.45
C THR A 391 -13.82 33.74 14.89
N LEU A 392 -13.51 32.51 15.32
CA LEU A 392 -12.95 32.23 16.64
C LEU A 392 -11.57 32.89 16.84
N GLN A 393 -10.71 32.85 15.84
CA GLN A 393 -9.41 33.54 15.82
C GLN A 393 -9.56 35.05 15.99
N LYS A 394 -10.58 35.65 15.36
CA LYS A 394 -10.87 37.10 15.46
C LYS A 394 -11.49 37.50 16.79
N ALA A 395 -12.12 36.57 17.51
CA ALA A 395 -12.77 36.84 18.78
C ALA A 395 -11.80 36.97 19.97
N GLN A 396 -10.49 36.76 19.78
CA GLN A 396 -9.44 36.85 20.82
C GLN A 396 -9.68 36.01 22.08
N ASP A 397 -10.38 34.87 21.95
CA ASP A 397 -10.56 33.93 23.05
C ASP A 397 -9.40 32.91 23.08
N THR A 398 -8.19 33.42 23.27
CA THR A 398 -6.95 32.63 23.26
C THR A 398 -6.65 32.11 24.65
N GLY A 399 -6.71 30.79 24.84
CA GLY A 399 -6.28 30.11 26.06
C GLY A 399 -7.33 29.18 26.71
N GLU A 400 -8.63 29.43 26.52
CA GLU A 400 -9.68 28.55 27.05
C GLU A 400 -10.19 27.55 26.00
N PRO A 401 -10.54 26.31 26.41
CA PRO A 401 -11.05 25.30 25.49
C PRO A 401 -12.49 25.62 25.05
N VAL A 402 -12.71 25.66 23.74
CA VAL A 402 -14.05 25.86 23.17
C VAL A 402 -14.82 24.54 23.16
N THR A 403 -15.63 24.29 24.19
CA THR A 403 -16.47 23.07 24.25
C THR A 403 -17.89 23.36 23.74
N SER A 404 -18.14 23.14 22.45
CA SER A 404 -19.50 23.25 21.87
C SER A 404 -19.93 21.97 21.15
N ARG A 405 -21.23 21.63 21.24
CA ARG A 405 -21.80 20.49 20.50
C ARG A 405 -21.61 20.63 18.99
N MET A 406 -21.61 21.87 18.49
CA MET A 406 -21.37 22.19 17.09
C MET A 406 -19.97 21.76 16.64
N ILE A 407 -18.93 22.10 17.42
CA ILE A 407 -17.54 21.74 17.11
C ILE A 407 -17.35 20.23 17.14
N SER A 408 -17.87 19.53 18.16
CA SER A 408 -17.79 18.06 18.22
C SER A 408 -18.46 17.39 17.02
N SER A 409 -19.59 17.93 16.54
CA SER A 409 -20.26 17.43 15.33
C SER A 409 -19.44 17.69 14.06
N LEU A 410 -18.75 18.82 13.95
CA LEU A 410 -17.89 19.13 12.82
C LEU A 410 -16.68 18.20 12.77
N ILE A 411 -16.04 17.95 13.91
CA ILE A 411 -14.90 17.02 14.03
C ILE A 411 -15.34 15.60 13.63
N THR A 412 -16.48 15.14 14.16
CA THR A 412 -17.04 13.82 13.80
C THR A 412 -17.36 13.74 12.30
N GLY A 413 -17.87 14.82 11.71
CA GLY A 413 -18.11 14.92 10.27
C GLY A 413 -16.83 14.89 9.45
N ALA A 414 -15.73 15.49 9.93
CA ALA A 414 -14.42 15.43 9.29
C ALA A 414 -13.87 13.99 9.31
N GLN A 415 -13.96 13.28 10.45
CA GLN A 415 -13.53 11.87 10.54
C GLN A 415 -14.36 10.96 9.63
N LYS A 416 -15.69 11.08 9.62
CA LYS A 416 -16.55 10.29 8.71
C LYS A 416 -16.21 10.50 7.23
N ARG A 417 -15.88 11.74 6.84
CA ARG A 417 -15.41 12.03 5.47
C ARG A 417 -14.05 11.38 5.20
N SER A 418 -13.13 11.42 6.16
CA SER A 418 -11.81 10.77 6.02
C SER A 418 -11.95 9.24 5.91
N GLU A 419 -12.79 8.63 6.76
CA GLU A 419 -13.15 7.20 6.71
C GLU A 419 -13.74 6.82 5.33
N GLY A 420 -14.71 7.59 4.83
CA GLY A 420 -15.33 7.36 3.52
C GLY A 420 -14.34 7.44 2.35
N VAL A 421 -13.50 8.47 2.32
CA VAL A 421 -12.44 8.61 1.30
C VAL A 421 -11.46 7.45 1.37
N ASN A 422 -11.04 7.04 2.58
CA ASN A 422 -10.14 5.91 2.74
C ASN A 422 -10.78 4.58 2.32
N SER A 423 -12.07 4.38 2.60
CA SER A 423 -12.82 3.20 2.15
C SER A 423 -12.94 3.16 0.62
N GLU A 424 -13.21 4.30 -0.03
CA GLU A 424 -13.26 4.39 -1.49
C GLU A 424 -11.91 4.11 -2.13
N ILE A 425 -10.81 4.65 -1.58
CA ILE A 425 -9.45 4.33 -2.03
C ILE A 425 -9.20 2.82 -1.91
N ARG A 426 -9.56 2.19 -0.80
CA ARG A 426 -9.41 0.73 -0.61
C ARG A 426 -10.24 -0.06 -1.61
N LYS A 427 -11.50 0.32 -1.84
CA LYS A 427 -12.36 -0.32 -2.85
C LYS A 427 -11.77 -0.20 -4.25
N ASN A 428 -11.18 0.94 -4.60
CA ASN A 428 -10.52 1.13 -5.90
C ASN A 428 -9.26 0.27 -6.02
N VAL A 429 -8.37 0.28 -5.02
CA VAL A 429 -7.17 -0.58 -4.99
C VAL A 429 -7.55 -2.06 -5.12
N LEU A 430 -8.59 -2.50 -4.40
CA LEU A 430 -9.09 -3.87 -4.48
C LEU A 430 -9.56 -4.24 -5.89
N ARG A 431 -10.25 -3.34 -6.60
CA ARG A 431 -10.69 -3.58 -7.99
C ARG A 431 -9.52 -3.80 -8.95
N TYR A 432 -8.45 -3.01 -8.81
CA TYR A 432 -7.23 -3.21 -9.61
C TYR A 432 -6.54 -4.52 -9.24
N ASP A 433 -6.42 -4.82 -7.93
CA ASP A 433 -5.79 -6.06 -7.47
C ASP A 433 -6.63 -7.30 -7.78
N ASP A 434 -7.95 -7.19 -7.93
CA ASP A 434 -8.83 -8.30 -8.35
C ASP A 434 -8.53 -8.78 -9.78
N VAL A 435 -8.10 -7.87 -10.68
CA VAL A 435 -7.64 -8.25 -12.03
C VAL A 435 -6.35 -9.08 -11.91
N LEU A 436 -5.38 -8.60 -11.11
CA LEU A 436 -4.15 -9.33 -10.84
C LEU A 436 -4.40 -10.65 -10.10
N ARG A 437 -5.40 -10.71 -9.23
CA ARG A 437 -5.81 -11.93 -8.52
C ARG A 437 -6.26 -13.01 -9.48
N VAL A 438 -7.14 -12.70 -10.44
CA VAL A 438 -7.61 -13.70 -11.42
C VAL A 438 -6.45 -14.23 -12.27
N GLN A 439 -5.57 -13.35 -12.75
CA GLN A 439 -4.38 -13.76 -13.50
C GLN A 439 -3.48 -14.66 -12.66
N ARG A 440 -3.22 -14.26 -11.41
CA ARG A 440 -2.41 -15.02 -10.46
C ARG A 440 -3.00 -16.39 -10.15
N GLU A 441 -4.31 -16.49 -9.91
CA GLU A 441 -4.97 -17.76 -9.63
C GLU A 441 -4.77 -18.75 -10.78
N ILE A 442 -4.89 -18.30 -12.03
CA ILE A 442 -4.66 -19.12 -13.22
C ILE A 442 -3.20 -19.56 -13.30
N ILE A 443 -2.26 -18.61 -13.25
CA ILE A 443 -0.82 -18.90 -13.36
C ILE A 443 -0.34 -19.81 -12.22
N TYR A 444 -0.81 -19.57 -10.99
CA TYR A 444 -0.41 -20.35 -9.83
C TYR A 444 -1.01 -21.76 -9.86
N ALA A 445 -2.24 -21.91 -10.36
CA ALA A 445 -2.86 -23.23 -10.56
C ALA A 445 -2.10 -24.03 -11.63
N GLU A 446 -1.79 -23.42 -12.77
CA GLU A 446 -1.02 -24.05 -13.85
C GLU A 446 0.37 -24.47 -13.38
N ARG A 447 1.07 -23.55 -12.68
CA ARG A 447 2.38 -23.83 -12.09
C ARG A 447 2.33 -24.98 -11.08
N THR A 448 1.33 -25.00 -10.20
CA THR A 448 1.16 -26.07 -9.21
C THR A 448 0.89 -27.40 -9.90
N MET A 449 0.10 -27.39 -10.99
CA MET A 449 -0.15 -28.57 -11.81
C MET A 449 1.15 -29.11 -12.43
N ILE A 450 1.99 -28.24 -13.00
CA ILE A 450 3.30 -28.62 -13.55
C ILE A 450 4.22 -29.23 -12.48
N LEU A 451 4.23 -28.66 -11.27
CA LEU A 451 5.08 -29.14 -10.17
C LEU A 451 4.63 -30.45 -9.52
N THR A 452 3.35 -30.81 -9.68
CA THR A 452 2.75 -31.98 -9.02
C THR A 452 2.54 -33.17 -9.96
N LYS A 453 2.58 -32.96 -11.28
CA LYS A 453 2.49 -34.03 -12.26
C LYS A 453 3.81 -34.78 -12.44
N ASP A 454 3.71 -36.08 -12.68
CA ASP A 454 4.85 -36.94 -13.02
C ASP A 454 5.37 -36.67 -14.45
N SER A 455 4.47 -36.26 -15.37
CA SER A 455 4.81 -35.85 -16.74
C SER A 455 3.93 -34.68 -17.18
N VAL A 456 4.53 -33.75 -17.92
CA VAL A 456 3.87 -32.58 -18.53
C VAL A 456 3.82 -32.68 -20.06
N GLU A 457 4.14 -33.84 -20.62
CA GLU A 457 4.25 -34.06 -22.07
C GLU A 457 2.96 -33.68 -22.80
N ALA A 458 1.80 -34.14 -22.31
CA ALA A 458 0.51 -33.83 -22.91
C ALA A 458 0.19 -32.32 -22.92
N GLU A 459 0.59 -31.59 -21.87
CA GLU A 459 0.41 -30.15 -21.79
C GLU A 459 1.35 -29.41 -22.75
N VAL A 460 2.59 -29.86 -22.86
CA VAL A 460 3.56 -29.30 -23.81
C VAL A 460 3.11 -29.53 -25.25
N MET A 461 2.61 -30.73 -25.58
CA MET A 461 2.05 -31.02 -26.90
C MET A 461 0.90 -30.09 -27.25
N LYS A 462 -0.06 -29.92 -26.33
CA LYS A 462 -1.18 -29.02 -26.52
C LYS A 462 -0.75 -27.56 -26.67
N PHE A 463 0.27 -27.14 -25.92
CA PHE A 463 0.84 -25.80 -26.02
C PHE A 463 1.43 -25.58 -27.42
N ILE A 464 2.26 -26.52 -27.90
CA ILE A 464 2.82 -26.49 -29.26
C ILE A 464 1.72 -26.41 -30.31
N GLU A 465 0.70 -27.28 -30.23
CA GLU A 465 -0.42 -27.27 -31.19
C GLU A 465 -1.10 -25.90 -31.24
N SER A 466 -1.40 -25.31 -30.08
CA SER A 466 -2.05 -24.00 -30.00
C SER A 466 -1.16 -22.85 -30.50
N THR A 467 0.15 -22.91 -30.24
CA THR A 467 1.11 -21.93 -30.75
C THR A 467 1.21 -22.02 -32.27
N VAL A 468 1.31 -23.23 -32.82
CA VAL A 468 1.38 -23.42 -34.27
C VAL A 468 0.12 -22.88 -34.96
N GLU A 469 -1.08 -23.14 -34.41
CA GLU A 469 -2.32 -22.58 -34.96
C GLU A 469 -2.30 -21.05 -34.96
N ALA A 470 -2.02 -20.44 -33.80
CA ALA A 470 -2.06 -18.99 -33.65
C ALA A 470 -1.03 -18.26 -34.53
N GLU A 471 0.20 -18.78 -34.60
CA GLU A 471 1.26 -18.19 -35.41
C GLU A 471 1.01 -18.42 -36.92
N ALA A 472 0.49 -19.58 -37.32
CA ALA A 472 0.20 -19.86 -38.72
C ALA A 472 -0.93 -19.00 -39.28
N ASP A 473 -1.96 -18.71 -38.47
CA ASP A 473 -3.09 -17.85 -38.83
C ASP A 473 -2.64 -16.46 -39.30
N GLU A 474 -1.53 -15.90 -38.77
CA GLU A 474 -1.00 -14.60 -39.21
C GLU A 474 -0.51 -14.61 -40.68
N PHE A 475 -0.18 -15.77 -41.22
CA PHE A 475 0.32 -15.94 -42.58
C PHE A 475 -0.73 -16.47 -43.56
N ILE A 476 -1.93 -16.78 -43.07
CA ILE A 476 -3.06 -17.28 -43.87
C ILE A 476 -4.11 -16.17 -43.98
N ILE A 477 -4.19 -15.53 -45.15
CA ILE A 477 -5.09 -14.38 -45.39
C ILE A 477 -6.39 -14.86 -46.04
N PRO A 478 -7.55 -14.75 -45.37
CA PRO A 478 -8.83 -15.14 -45.96
C PRO A 478 -9.34 -14.09 -46.96
N HIS A 479 -9.65 -14.51 -48.18
CA HIS A 479 -10.26 -13.72 -49.26
C HIS A 479 -11.71 -14.19 -49.53
N GLY A 480 -12.56 -14.23 -48.49
CA GLY A 480 -13.97 -14.63 -48.58
C GLY A 480 -14.20 -16.13 -48.35
N ARG A 481 -15.34 -16.67 -48.82
CA ARG A 481 -15.67 -18.11 -48.61
C ARG A 481 -14.74 -19.00 -49.45
N ASN A 482 -13.97 -19.85 -48.78
CA ASN A 482 -13.07 -20.87 -49.35
C ASN A 482 -12.02 -20.32 -50.32
N ARG A 483 -11.55 -19.09 -50.10
CA ARG A 483 -10.38 -18.53 -50.79
C ARG A 483 -9.46 -17.96 -49.75
N PHE A 484 -8.22 -18.38 -49.79
CA PHE A 484 -7.17 -17.99 -48.86
C PHE A 484 -5.89 -17.73 -49.66
N GLU A 485 -5.06 -16.83 -49.16
CA GLU A 485 -3.73 -16.54 -49.65
C GLU A 485 -2.76 -16.90 -48.54
N ILE A 486 -1.83 -17.82 -48.82
CA ILE A 486 -0.84 -18.27 -47.85
C ILE A 486 0.49 -17.61 -48.21
N LYS A 487 1.12 -16.96 -47.23
CA LYS A 487 2.46 -16.39 -47.38
C LYS A 487 3.52 -17.46 -47.07
N ASP A 488 3.64 -18.45 -47.94
CA ASP A 488 4.43 -19.67 -47.71
C ASP A 488 5.89 -19.40 -47.30
N GLU A 489 6.57 -18.47 -47.98
CA GLU A 489 7.98 -18.13 -47.69
C GLU A 489 8.15 -17.48 -46.31
N ALA A 490 7.21 -16.59 -45.95
CA ALA A 490 7.24 -15.91 -44.65
C ALA A 490 6.89 -16.86 -43.51
N LEU A 491 5.90 -17.73 -43.72
CA LEU A 491 5.51 -18.78 -42.79
C LEU A 491 6.68 -19.75 -42.54
N LEU A 492 7.34 -20.19 -43.60
CA LEU A 492 8.50 -21.08 -43.51
C LEU A 492 9.62 -20.42 -42.69
N HIS A 493 10.00 -19.20 -43.04
CA HIS A 493 11.06 -18.49 -42.33
C HIS A 493 10.71 -18.24 -40.85
N HIS A 494 9.43 -17.95 -40.56
CA HIS A 494 8.94 -17.76 -39.21
C HIS A 494 9.11 -19.04 -38.39
N PHE A 495 8.55 -20.18 -38.80
CA PHE A 495 8.68 -21.42 -38.02
C PHE A 495 10.12 -21.97 -37.96
N GLU A 496 10.93 -21.77 -39.01
CA GLU A 496 12.35 -22.13 -38.99
C GLU A 496 13.19 -21.28 -38.02
N SER A 497 12.69 -20.11 -37.61
CA SER A 497 13.41 -19.21 -36.72
C SER A 497 13.34 -19.59 -35.25
N PHE A 498 12.27 -20.27 -34.81
CA PHE A 498 12.05 -20.53 -33.38
C PHE A 498 11.59 -21.95 -33.01
N MET A 499 10.99 -22.73 -33.94
CA MET A 499 10.39 -24.03 -33.61
C MET A 499 11.00 -25.20 -34.39
N ILE A 500 11.24 -25.03 -35.69
CA ILE A 500 11.64 -26.11 -36.59
C ILE A 500 13.08 -25.89 -37.08
N PRO A 501 13.97 -26.90 -37.07
CA PRO A 501 15.30 -26.78 -37.65
C PRO A 501 15.26 -26.45 -39.16
N LYS A 502 16.17 -25.58 -39.59
CA LYS A 502 16.30 -25.17 -41.00
C LYS A 502 16.40 -26.37 -41.95
N GLY A 503 15.64 -26.32 -43.04
CA GLY A 503 15.62 -27.32 -44.11
C GLY A 503 14.71 -28.53 -43.84
N MET A 504 14.02 -28.59 -42.71
CA MET A 504 13.01 -29.63 -42.46
C MET A 504 11.63 -29.28 -43.05
N LEU A 505 11.32 -27.99 -43.18
CA LEU A 505 10.19 -27.51 -43.97
C LEU A 505 10.65 -27.21 -45.39
N LYS A 506 9.94 -27.72 -46.40
CA LYS A 506 10.24 -27.40 -47.81
C LYS A 506 9.12 -26.57 -48.41
N LEU A 507 9.51 -25.46 -49.04
CA LEU A 507 8.58 -24.56 -49.73
C LEU A 507 7.75 -25.31 -50.79
N GLU A 508 8.38 -26.26 -51.51
CA GLU A 508 7.72 -27.10 -52.52
C GLU A 508 6.67 -28.07 -51.96
N GLU A 509 6.71 -28.35 -50.66
CA GLU A 509 5.75 -29.20 -49.95
C GLU A 509 4.60 -28.34 -49.42
N LEU A 510 4.90 -27.17 -48.85
CA LEU A 510 3.91 -26.20 -48.36
C LEU A 510 3.00 -25.68 -49.49
N GLN A 511 3.55 -25.33 -50.65
CA GLN A 511 2.78 -24.83 -51.80
C GLN A 511 1.76 -25.82 -52.39
N LYS A 512 1.81 -27.10 -51.98
CA LYS A 512 0.89 -28.15 -52.44
C LYS A 512 -0.23 -28.45 -51.46
N MET A 513 -0.18 -27.88 -50.26
CA MET A 513 -1.10 -28.13 -49.16
C MET A 513 -2.13 -27.00 -49.04
N ASP A 514 -3.31 -27.31 -48.54
CA ASP A 514 -4.30 -26.29 -48.16
C ASP A 514 -4.03 -25.70 -46.76
N GLU A 515 -4.82 -24.72 -46.33
CA GLU A 515 -4.61 -24.03 -45.06
C GLU A 515 -4.67 -24.97 -43.84
N VAL A 516 -5.46 -26.03 -43.92
CA VAL A 516 -5.62 -27.01 -42.83
C VAL A 516 -4.46 -28.00 -42.85
N GLU A 517 -4.09 -28.48 -44.03
CA GLU A 517 -2.99 -29.41 -44.25
C GLU A 517 -1.64 -28.82 -43.84
N ILE A 518 -1.38 -27.54 -44.15
CA ILE A 518 -0.15 -26.85 -43.75
C ILE A 518 -0.04 -26.79 -42.22
N VAL A 519 -1.09 -26.34 -41.55
CA VAL A 519 -1.10 -26.23 -40.08
C VAL A 519 -0.90 -27.60 -39.44
N GLN A 520 -1.57 -28.64 -39.95
CA GLN A 520 -1.40 -30.00 -39.44
C GLN A 520 0.00 -30.54 -39.69
N HIS A 521 0.58 -30.28 -40.86
CA HIS A 521 1.94 -30.71 -41.19
C HIS A 521 2.99 -30.09 -40.25
N ILE A 522 2.85 -28.80 -39.95
CA ILE A 522 3.74 -28.08 -39.03
C ILE A 522 3.58 -28.62 -37.60
N LYS A 523 2.34 -28.88 -37.15
CA LYS A 523 2.08 -29.51 -35.84
C LYS A 523 2.74 -30.87 -35.73
N ASP A 524 2.51 -31.76 -36.70
CA ASP A 524 3.06 -33.11 -36.68
C ASP A 524 4.60 -33.08 -36.67
N LEU A 525 5.20 -32.16 -37.42
CA LEU A 525 6.65 -32.00 -37.46
C LEU A 525 7.19 -31.44 -36.13
N ALA A 526 6.55 -30.43 -35.55
CA ALA A 526 6.93 -29.85 -34.27
C ALA A 526 6.81 -30.86 -33.12
N ILE A 527 5.72 -31.63 -33.10
CA ILE A 527 5.48 -32.72 -32.14
C ILE A 527 6.55 -33.81 -32.27
N LYS A 528 6.86 -34.21 -33.50
CA LYS A 528 7.89 -35.23 -33.78
C LYS A 528 9.30 -34.80 -33.35
N LEU A 529 9.56 -33.49 -33.28
CA LEU A 529 10.84 -32.96 -32.80
C LEU A 529 10.94 -32.92 -31.28
N LEU A 530 9.82 -32.99 -30.56
CA LEU A 530 9.77 -33.03 -29.10
C LEU A 530 10.08 -34.42 -28.53
N VAL A 531 9.63 -35.48 -29.23
CA VAL A 531 9.77 -36.90 -28.86
C VAL A 531 11.06 -37.49 -29.41
#